data_AF-A0A7J7ZAC6-F1
#
_entry.id   AF-A0A7J7ZAC6-F1
#
_cell.length_a   1.000
_cell.length_b   1.000
_cell.length_c   1.000
_cell.angle_alpha   90.00
_cell.angle_beta   90.00
_cell.angle_gamma   90.00
#
_symmetry.space_group_name_H-M   'P 1'
#
loop_
_entity.id
_entity.type
_entity.pdbx_description
1 polymer ?
#
loop_
_entity_poly.entity_id
_entity_poly.type
_entity_poly.pdbx_seq_one_letter_code
_entity_poly.pdbx_strand_id
1 'polypeptide(L)'
;MDHHCPWVNNCVGFSNYKFFLLFLLYSLLYCLFVATTVLQYFIKFWTLCHRKSTQSCPKNELTDTRAKFHVLFLFFVSTMFFISVLSLFSYHCWLVGKNRTTIESFSAPTFSYGPDGNGFSLGYSKNWRQVFGDEKKYWLLPIFSSLGDGCSFPTRLVGMDPEQASVTNQNEYARSIGSNQPFPIKPLSESKNRLLDSESQWTENGSEEGTVRSGL
;
A
#
# COMPACT_ATOMS: atom_id res chain seq x y z
N MET A 1 2.67 -8.85 7.92
CA MET A 1 1.94 -9.90 7.17
C MET A 1 0.56 -9.35 6.82
N ASP A 2 -0.02 -9.70 5.68
CA ASP A 2 -1.39 -9.29 5.33
C ASP A 2 -2.43 -10.37 5.68
N HIS A 3 -2.34 -11.55 5.07
CA HIS A 3 -3.19 -12.70 5.37
C HIS A 3 -2.58 -14.00 4.82
N HIS A 4 -3.11 -15.16 5.21
CA HIS A 4 -2.82 -16.42 4.52
C HIS A 4 -3.89 -16.64 3.45
N CYS A 5 -3.49 -16.81 2.19
CA CYS A 5 -4.40 -16.97 1.07
C CYS A 5 -4.40 -18.44 0.59
N PRO A 6 -5.49 -19.20 0.81
CA PRO A 6 -5.56 -20.59 0.40
C PRO A 6 -5.46 -20.77 -1.12
N TRP A 7 -5.94 -19.80 -1.89
CA TRP A 7 -5.99 -19.84 -3.36
C TRP A 7 -4.61 -19.83 -4.02
N VAL A 8 -3.61 -19.24 -3.36
CA VAL A 8 -2.22 -19.22 -3.82
C VAL A 8 -1.34 -20.14 -2.99
N ASN A 9 -1.93 -20.86 -2.03
CA ASN A 9 -1.26 -21.74 -1.08
C ASN A 9 -0.03 -21.10 -0.40
N ASN A 10 -0.14 -19.82 -0.04
CA ASN A 10 0.95 -19.06 0.55
C ASN A 10 0.44 -17.89 1.39
N CYS A 11 1.29 -17.40 2.30
CA CYS A 11 1.06 -16.15 2.99
C CYS A 11 1.29 -14.96 2.05
N VAL A 12 0.42 -13.97 2.15
CA VAL A 12 0.56 -12.66 1.51
C VAL A 12 1.16 -11.70 2.54
N GLY A 13 2.26 -11.06 2.20
CA GLY A 13 3.01 -10.16 3.06
C GLY A 13 3.98 -9.29 2.26
N PHE A 14 5.00 -8.75 2.91
CA PHE A 14 5.89 -7.73 2.32
C PHE A 14 6.45 -8.11 0.94
N SER A 15 7.02 -9.32 0.83
CA SER A 15 7.73 -9.76 -0.38
C SER A 15 6.84 -10.07 -1.59
N ASN A 16 5.54 -10.25 -1.39
CA ASN A 16 4.61 -10.67 -2.45
C ASN A 16 3.30 -9.89 -2.51
N TYR A 17 3.09 -8.87 -1.68
CA TYR A 17 1.85 -8.09 -1.69
C TYR A 17 1.58 -7.42 -3.04
N LYS A 18 2.62 -6.83 -3.66
CA LYS A 18 2.54 -6.29 -5.02
C LYS A 18 2.10 -7.36 -6.04
N PHE A 19 2.66 -8.56 -5.97
CA PHE A 19 2.32 -9.66 -6.88
C PHE A 19 0.87 -10.11 -6.70
N PHE A 20 0.39 -10.14 -5.46
CA PHE A 20 -1.01 -10.43 -5.16
C PHE A 20 -1.95 -9.38 -5.74
N LEU A 21 -1.65 -8.08 -5.60
CA LEU A 21 -2.44 -7.01 -6.22
C LEU A 21 -2.48 -7.11 -7.75
N LEU A 22 -1.33 -7.41 -8.37
CA LEU A 22 -1.25 -7.62 -9.82
C LEU A 22 -2.01 -8.88 -10.25
N PHE A 23 -1.94 -9.95 -9.47
CA PHE A 23 -2.74 -11.16 -9.70
C PHE A 23 -4.24 -10.84 -9.70
N LEU A 24 -4.73 -10.06 -8.74
CA LEU A 24 -6.14 -9.62 -8.70
C LEU A 24 -6.50 -8.75 -9.91
N LEU A 25 -5.65 -7.77 -10.26
CA LEU A 25 -5.84 -6.88 -11.41
C LEU A 25 -5.92 -7.68 -12.72
N TYR A 26 -4.97 -8.57 -12.97
CA TYR A 26 -4.95 -9.37 -14.20
C TYR A 26 -6.08 -10.40 -14.24
N SER A 27 -6.49 -10.94 -13.08
CA SER A 27 -7.67 -11.79 -13.00
C SER A 27 -8.95 -11.03 -13.38
N LEU A 28 -9.09 -9.77 -12.96
CA LEU A 28 -10.21 -8.92 -13.37
C LEU A 28 -10.21 -8.64 -14.86
N LEU A 29 -9.06 -8.24 -15.40
CA LEU A 29 -8.92 -7.96 -16.84
C LEU A 29 -9.22 -9.21 -17.67
N TYR A 30 -8.74 -10.37 -17.24
CA TYR A 30 -9.02 -11.65 -17.90
C TYR A 30 -10.50 -12.01 -17.85
N CYS A 31 -11.14 -11.94 -16.67
CA CYS A 31 -12.56 -12.24 -16.53
C CYS A 31 -13.42 -11.28 -17.34
N LEU A 32 -13.07 -9.99 -17.37
CA LEU A 32 -13.77 -8.99 -18.18
C LEU A 32 -13.61 -9.26 -19.67
N PHE A 33 -12.39 -9.58 -20.13
CA PHE A 33 -12.13 -9.94 -21.51
C PHE A 33 -12.94 -11.17 -21.95
N VAL A 34 -12.97 -12.22 -21.12
CA VAL A 34 -13.76 -13.42 -21.39
C VAL A 34 -15.26 -13.09 -21.39
N ALA A 35 -15.77 -12.38 -20.38
CA ALA A 35 -17.18 -12.04 -20.30
C ALA A 35 -17.65 -11.22 -21.52
N THR A 36 -16.88 -10.21 -21.93
CA THR A 36 -17.23 -9.34 -23.07
C THR A 36 -17.15 -10.05 -24.41
N THR A 37 -16.12 -10.87 -24.64
CA THR A 37 -15.99 -11.65 -25.88
C THR A 37 -17.06 -12.75 -25.98
N VAL A 38 -17.35 -13.43 -24.88
CA VAL A 38 -18.36 -14.50 -24.81
C VAL A 38 -19.79 -13.95 -24.87
N LEU A 39 -20.04 -12.73 -24.36
CA LEU A 39 -21.37 -12.08 -24.38
C LEU A 39 -21.96 -12.01 -25.80
N GLN A 40 -21.15 -11.73 -26.82
CA GLN A 40 -21.62 -11.68 -28.21
C GLN A 40 -22.16 -13.04 -28.69
N TYR A 41 -21.46 -14.13 -28.32
CA TYR A 41 -21.89 -15.49 -28.63
C TYR A 41 -23.08 -15.91 -27.78
N PHE A 42 -23.10 -15.54 -26.50
CA PHE A 42 -24.22 -15.75 -25.59
C PHE A 42 -25.52 -15.18 -26.16
N ILE A 43 -25.51 -13.91 -26.57
CA ILE A 43 -26.68 -13.25 -27.19
C ILE A 43 -27.09 -13.99 -28.46
N LYS A 44 -26.15 -14.32 -29.36
CA LYS A 44 -26.46 -15.07 -30.58
C LYS A 44 -27.13 -16.42 -30.29
N PHE A 45 -26.61 -17.19 -29.34
CA PHE A 45 -27.20 -18.48 -28.99
C PHE A 45 -28.58 -18.33 -28.33
N TRP A 46 -28.76 -17.34 -27.45
CA TRP A 46 -30.02 -17.09 -26.77
C TRP A 46 -31.11 -16.64 -27.76
N THR A 47 -30.81 -15.68 -28.64
CA THR A 47 -31.75 -15.16 -29.65
C THR A 47 -32.04 -16.19 -30.75
N LEU A 48 -31.05 -16.99 -31.18
CA LEU A 48 -31.28 -18.06 -32.17
C LEU A 48 -32.07 -19.24 -31.60
N CYS A 49 -31.88 -19.61 -30.33
CA CYS A 49 -32.72 -20.61 -29.67
C CYS A 49 -34.16 -20.13 -29.53
N HIS A 50 -34.39 -18.86 -29.16
CA HIS A 50 -35.74 -18.29 -29.12
C HIS A 50 -36.42 -18.35 -30.51
N ARG A 51 -35.68 -18.08 -31.60
CA ARG A 51 -36.23 -18.16 -32.96
C ARG A 51 -36.42 -19.60 -33.46
N LYS A 52 -35.64 -20.56 -32.98
CA LYS A 52 -35.81 -21.99 -33.32
C LYS A 52 -36.94 -22.66 -32.54
N SER A 53 -37.28 -22.19 -31.33
CA SER A 53 -38.46 -22.72 -30.62
C SER A 53 -39.78 -22.39 -31.35
N THR A 54 -39.77 -21.39 -32.22
CA THR A 54 -40.93 -20.98 -33.05
C THR A 54 -40.91 -21.55 -34.47
N GLN A 55 -39.81 -22.17 -34.93
CA GLN A 55 -39.69 -22.69 -36.31
C GLN A 55 -38.93 -24.04 -36.35
N SER A 56 -39.59 -25.11 -36.79
CA SER A 56 -39.00 -26.45 -36.94
C SER A 56 -37.87 -26.46 -37.98
N CYS A 57 -36.62 -26.65 -37.55
CA CYS A 57 -35.46 -26.72 -38.45
C CYS A 57 -34.60 -27.98 -38.23
N PRO A 58 -33.86 -28.45 -39.27
CA PRO A 58 -33.21 -29.76 -39.27
C PRO A 58 -31.95 -29.82 -38.41
N LYS A 59 -31.67 -31.01 -37.89
CA LYS A 59 -30.65 -31.32 -36.87
C LYS A 59 -29.23 -31.40 -37.45
N ASN A 60 -28.48 -30.30 -37.37
CA ASN A 60 -27.01 -30.32 -37.28
C ASN A 60 -26.58 -30.02 -35.82
N GLU A 61 -27.22 -30.71 -34.85
CA GLU A 61 -27.25 -30.31 -33.42
C GLU A 61 -26.01 -30.70 -32.58
N LEU A 62 -25.19 -31.67 -32.99
CA LEU A 62 -24.22 -32.29 -32.09
C LEU A 62 -22.99 -31.41 -31.78
N THR A 63 -22.54 -30.59 -32.72
CA THR A 63 -21.46 -29.60 -32.49
C THR A 63 -21.95 -28.37 -31.75
N ASP A 64 -23.23 -28.03 -31.90
CA ASP A 64 -23.88 -26.85 -31.34
C ASP A 64 -24.13 -27.00 -29.83
N THR A 65 -24.52 -28.18 -29.35
CA THR A 65 -24.83 -28.41 -27.92
C THR A 65 -23.61 -28.31 -27.00
N ARG A 66 -22.46 -28.88 -27.40
CA ARG A 66 -21.23 -28.79 -26.60
C ARG A 66 -20.70 -27.36 -26.54
N ALA A 67 -20.65 -26.68 -27.69
CA ALA A 67 -20.21 -25.29 -27.75
C ALA A 67 -21.12 -24.36 -26.93
N LYS A 68 -22.44 -24.54 -27.00
CA LYS A 68 -23.41 -23.80 -26.16
C LYS A 68 -23.15 -23.99 -24.68
N PHE A 69 -22.98 -25.23 -24.22
CA PHE A 69 -22.71 -25.50 -22.81
C PHE A 69 -21.44 -24.77 -22.34
N HIS A 70 -20.34 -24.86 -23.09
CA HIS A 70 -19.10 -24.18 -22.75
C HIS A 70 -19.24 -22.65 -22.77
N VAL A 71 -19.94 -22.08 -23.75
CA VAL A 71 -20.16 -20.62 -23.85
C VAL A 71 -20.99 -20.09 -22.68
N LEU A 72 -22.09 -20.78 -22.33
CA LEU A 72 -22.91 -20.42 -21.17
C LEU A 72 -22.11 -20.54 -19.88
N PHE A 73 -21.42 -21.67 -19.68
CA PHE A 73 -20.61 -21.92 -18.50
C PHE A 73 -19.50 -20.88 -18.33
N LEU A 74 -18.74 -20.60 -19.40
CA LEU A 74 -17.68 -19.59 -19.38
C LEU A 74 -18.21 -18.22 -19.01
N PHE A 75 -19.36 -17.80 -19.58
CA PHE A 75 -19.95 -16.50 -19.29
C PHE A 75 -20.34 -16.35 -17.81
N PHE A 76 -21.00 -17.36 -17.24
CA PHE A 76 -21.40 -17.31 -15.83
C PHE A 76 -20.20 -17.37 -14.89
N VAL A 77 -19.24 -18.26 -15.16
CA VAL A 77 -18.02 -18.38 -14.35
C VAL A 77 -17.21 -17.09 -14.42
N SER A 78 -16.95 -16.55 -15.61
CA SER A 78 -16.17 -15.31 -15.74
C SER A 78 -16.85 -14.14 -15.05
N THR A 79 -18.18 -14.02 -15.15
CA THR A 79 -18.93 -12.93 -14.52
C THR A 79 -18.95 -13.07 -12.99
N MET A 80 -19.15 -14.28 -12.47
CA MET A 80 -19.11 -14.56 -11.02
C MET A 80 -17.73 -14.19 -10.45
N PHE A 81 -16.66 -14.71 -11.04
CA PHE A 81 -15.30 -14.40 -10.61
C PHE A 81 -14.98 -12.91 -10.75
N PHE A 82 -15.42 -12.25 -11.82
CA PHE A 82 -15.23 -10.82 -11.99
C PHE A 82 -15.82 -10.03 -10.82
N ILE A 83 -17.08 -10.29 -10.45
CA ILE A 83 -17.74 -9.58 -9.34
C ILE A 83 -17.03 -9.86 -8.01
N SER A 84 -16.71 -11.12 -7.73
CA SER A 84 -16.03 -11.52 -6.48
C SER A 84 -14.62 -10.94 -6.36
N VAL A 85 -13.83 -10.95 -7.44
CA VAL A 85 -12.48 -10.40 -7.43
C VAL A 85 -12.51 -8.87 -7.40
N LEU A 86 -13.54 -8.24 -7.97
CA LEU A 86 -13.65 -6.78 -8.02
C LEU A 86 -13.83 -6.18 -6.63
N SER A 87 -14.65 -6.82 -5.79
CA SER A 87 -14.84 -6.38 -4.40
C SER A 87 -13.53 -6.51 -3.61
N LEU A 88 -12.83 -7.64 -3.74
CA LEU A 88 -11.55 -7.88 -3.09
C LEU A 88 -10.47 -6.89 -3.56
N PHE A 89 -10.35 -6.67 -4.87
CA PHE A 89 -9.40 -5.73 -5.43
C PHE A 89 -9.67 -4.29 -4.97
N SER A 90 -10.94 -3.88 -4.95
CA SER A 90 -11.34 -2.55 -4.48
C SER A 90 -11.00 -2.33 -3.00
N TYR A 91 -11.24 -3.36 -2.17
CA TYR A 91 -10.86 -3.34 -0.77
C TYR A 91 -9.33 -3.19 -0.58
N HIS A 92 -8.54 -3.98 -1.31
CA HIS A 92 -7.08 -3.85 -1.26
C HIS A 92 -6.55 -2.52 -1.83
N CYS A 93 -7.19 -1.96 -2.85
CA CYS A 93 -6.86 -0.60 -3.31
C CYS A 93 -7.06 0.45 -2.21
N TRP A 94 -8.12 0.32 -1.41
CA TRP A 94 -8.36 1.18 -0.26
C TRP A 94 -7.31 0.99 0.83
N LEU A 95 -6.95 -0.27 1.14
CA LEU A 95 -5.89 -0.61 2.10
C LEU A 95 -4.54 -0.02 1.71
N VAL A 96 -4.13 -0.18 0.44
CA VAL A 96 -2.89 0.43 -0.10
C VAL A 96 -2.94 1.95 0.05
N GLY A 97 -4.07 2.58 -0.30
CA GLY A 97 -4.23 4.03 -0.14
C GLY A 97 -4.10 4.52 1.31
N LYS A 98 -4.40 3.67 2.30
CA LYS A 98 -4.27 3.96 3.74
C LYS A 98 -2.97 3.46 4.38
N ASN A 99 -2.16 2.73 3.63
CA ASN A 99 -1.00 1.98 4.13
C ASN A 99 -1.36 1.11 5.34
N ARG A 100 -2.35 0.24 5.15
CA ARG A 100 -2.79 -0.73 6.15
C ARG A 100 -2.76 -2.13 5.56
N THR A 101 -2.39 -3.10 6.37
CA THR A 101 -2.67 -4.52 6.08
C THR A 101 -4.12 -4.87 6.42
N THR A 102 -4.59 -6.01 5.92
CA THR A 102 -5.90 -6.57 6.28
C THR A 102 -6.03 -6.71 7.81
N ILE A 103 -5.00 -7.23 8.49
CA ILE A 103 -4.96 -7.37 9.95
C ILE A 103 -5.12 -6.01 10.65
N GLU A 104 -4.33 -5.01 10.23
CA GLU A 104 -4.37 -3.66 10.80
C GLU A 104 -5.71 -2.94 10.57
N SER A 105 -6.46 -3.35 9.55
CA SER A 105 -7.79 -2.81 9.28
C SER A 105 -8.85 -3.31 10.29
N PHE A 106 -8.65 -4.51 10.85
CA PHE A 106 -9.51 -5.07 11.90
C PHE A 106 -9.02 -4.72 13.31
N SER A 107 -7.71 -4.53 13.48
CA SER A 107 -7.10 -4.23 14.77
C SER A 107 -5.99 -3.22 14.58
N ALA A 108 -6.27 -1.96 14.93
CA ALA A 108 -5.32 -0.86 14.77
C ALA A 108 -4.05 -1.12 15.59
N PRO A 109 -2.85 -0.90 15.02
CA PRO A 109 -1.61 -1.05 15.75
C PRO A 109 -1.52 -0.02 16.87
N THR A 110 -0.98 -0.44 18.02
CA THR A 110 -0.76 0.43 19.18
C THR A 110 0.66 0.95 19.16
N PHE A 111 0.80 2.27 19.12
CA PHE A 111 2.07 2.97 19.21
C PHE A 111 2.29 3.48 20.64
N SER A 112 3.43 4.13 20.90
CA SER A 112 3.74 4.75 22.19
C SER A 112 2.69 5.76 22.65
N TYR A 113 1.98 6.38 21.72
CA TYR A 113 0.92 7.37 21.96
C TYR A 113 -0.50 6.76 21.90
N GLY A 114 -0.62 5.44 21.82
CA GLY A 114 -1.90 4.72 21.74
C GLY A 114 -2.23 4.15 20.35
N PRO A 115 -3.45 3.58 20.18
CA PRO A 115 -3.90 2.99 18.92
C PRO A 115 -4.07 4.02 17.81
N ASP A 116 -3.45 3.79 16.65
CA ASP A 116 -3.58 4.66 15.48
C ASP A 116 -3.61 3.87 14.18
N GLY A 117 -4.80 3.72 13.59
CA GLY A 117 -4.94 3.05 12.30
C GLY A 117 -4.20 3.75 11.16
N ASN A 118 -3.84 5.02 11.29
CA ASN A 118 -3.08 5.76 10.28
C ASN A 118 -1.60 5.91 10.64
N GLY A 119 -1.09 5.18 11.63
CA GLY A 119 0.28 5.33 12.12
C GLY A 119 1.36 5.13 11.05
N PHE A 120 1.10 4.31 10.03
CA PHE A 120 1.99 4.09 8.88
C PHE A 120 1.61 4.89 7.62
N SER A 121 0.55 5.69 7.65
CA SER A 121 0.12 6.45 6.48
C SER A 121 1.01 7.66 6.24
N LEU A 122 1.55 7.76 5.03
CA LEU A 122 2.42 8.86 4.54
C LEU A 122 1.71 9.78 3.54
N GLY A 123 0.40 9.58 3.34
CA GLY A 123 -0.39 10.19 2.28
C GLY A 123 -0.53 9.29 1.05
N TYR A 124 -1.66 9.42 0.36
CA TYR A 124 -2.11 8.45 -0.66
C TYR A 124 -1.02 8.10 -1.68
N SER A 125 -0.41 9.08 -2.35
CA SER A 125 0.62 8.82 -3.36
C SER A 125 1.85 8.09 -2.81
N LYS A 126 2.33 8.48 -1.61
CA LYS A 126 3.49 7.84 -0.98
C LYS A 126 3.16 6.41 -0.55
N ASN A 127 1.94 6.15 -0.08
CA ASN A 127 1.49 4.82 0.32
C ASN A 127 1.50 3.85 -0.88
N TRP A 128 1.01 4.27 -2.05
CA TRP A 128 1.10 3.46 -3.26
C TRP A 128 2.54 3.19 -3.68
N ARG A 129 3.43 4.18 -3.56
CA ARG A 129 4.87 4.02 -3.84
C ARG A 129 5.54 3.02 -2.89
N GLN A 130 5.10 2.88 -1.63
CA GLN A 130 5.64 1.84 -0.74
C GLN A 130 5.47 0.43 -1.31
N VAL A 131 4.39 0.18 -2.06
CA VAL A 131 4.08 -1.14 -2.64
C VAL A 131 4.60 -1.29 -4.07
N PHE A 132 4.45 -0.26 -4.90
CA PHE A 132 4.78 -0.34 -6.33
C PHE A 132 6.15 0.23 -6.70
N GLY A 133 6.80 0.94 -5.78
CA GLY A 133 8.08 1.61 -6.00
C GLY A 133 7.96 2.92 -6.77
N ASP A 134 9.11 3.54 -6.98
CA ASP A 134 9.21 4.85 -7.62
C ASP A 134 9.21 4.77 -9.15
N GLU A 135 9.74 3.67 -9.68
CA GLU A 135 9.87 3.44 -11.11
C GLU A 135 8.56 2.91 -11.71
N LYS A 136 7.77 3.82 -12.30
CA LYS A 136 6.46 3.52 -12.91
C LYS A 136 6.47 2.38 -13.94
N LYS A 137 7.58 2.17 -14.67
CA LYS A 137 7.73 1.08 -15.65
C LYS A 137 7.52 -0.31 -15.04
N TYR A 138 7.80 -0.48 -13.74
CA TYR A 138 7.64 -1.75 -13.05
C TYR A 138 6.27 -1.91 -12.40
N TRP A 139 5.41 -0.89 -12.40
CA TRP A 139 4.15 -0.93 -11.63
C TRP A 139 3.23 -2.06 -12.07
N LEU A 140 3.12 -2.28 -13.38
CA LEU A 140 2.29 -3.36 -13.94
C LEU A 140 3.07 -4.68 -14.08
N LEU A 141 4.39 -4.68 -13.86
CA LEU A 141 5.19 -5.89 -14.03
C LEU A 141 5.30 -6.65 -12.69
N PRO A 142 5.18 -7.99 -12.70
CA PRO A 142 5.38 -8.83 -11.52
C PRO A 142 6.87 -8.99 -11.18
N ILE A 143 7.55 -7.86 -11.01
CA ILE A 143 8.95 -7.73 -10.58
C ILE A 143 8.95 -7.04 -9.22
N PHE A 144 9.76 -7.50 -8.27
CA PHE A 144 9.81 -6.89 -6.95
C PHE A 144 10.27 -5.42 -7.06
N SER A 145 9.49 -4.49 -6.52
CA SER A 145 9.81 -3.06 -6.50
C SER A 145 9.23 -2.35 -5.28
N SER A 146 8.78 -3.09 -4.27
CA SER A 146 8.33 -2.51 -3.00
C SER A 146 9.50 -1.80 -2.30
N LEU A 147 9.21 -0.72 -1.59
CA LEU A 147 10.20 0.03 -0.83
C LEU A 147 10.34 -0.54 0.59
N GLY A 148 11.49 -0.33 1.21
CA GLY A 148 11.79 -0.78 2.57
C GLY A 148 12.38 -2.19 2.63
N ASP A 149 12.60 -2.68 3.84
CA ASP A 149 13.19 -3.98 4.14
C ASP A 149 12.15 -5.01 4.65
N GLY A 150 10.94 -4.55 4.97
CA GLY A 150 9.88 -5.37 5.56
C GLY A 150 10.02 -5.58 7.08
N CYS A 151 11.06 -5.03 7.69
CA CYS A 151 11.33 -5.08 9.13
C CYS A 151 11.04 -3.74 9.80
N SER A 152 11.26 -2.63 9.10
CA SER A 152 11.01 -1.27 9.56
C SER A 152 10.16 -0.50 8.54
N PHE A 153 9.23 0.30 9.05
CA PHE A 153 8.32 1.07 8.21
C PHE A 153 8.25 2.52 8.70
N PRO A 154 8.24 3.50 7.76
CA PRO A 154 8.11 4.91 8.12
C PRO A 154 6.75 5.17 8.78
N THR A 155 6.75 5.97 9.85
CA THR A 155 5.54 6.33 10.59
C THR A 155 5.18 7.80 10.38
N ARG A 156 3.90 8.12 10.57
CA ARG A 156 3.34 9.46 10.38
C ARG A 156 3.96 10.51 11.31
N LEU A 157 4.26 10.15 12.57
CA LEU A 157 4.70 11.10 13.59
C LEU A 157 6.21 11.36 13.58
N VAL A 158 7.03 10.48 13.02
CA VAL A 158 8.48 10.74 12.87
C VAL A 158 8.77 11.82 11.81
N GLY A 159 7.79 12.18 10.99
CA GLY A 159 7.87 13.32 10.05
C GLY A 159 7.42 14.67 10.61
N MET A 160 7.03 14.76 11.89
CA MET A 160 6.73 16.03 12.56
C MET A 160 7.96 16.47 13.36
N ASP A 161 9.00 16.92 12.68
CA ASP A 161 10.01 17.74 13.33
C ASP A 161 9.31 19.01 13.84
N PRO A 162 9.40 19.36 15.14
CA PRO A 162 8.66 20.48 15.73
C PRO A 162 8.91 21.84 15.03
N GLU A 163 9.99 21.97 14.25
CA GLU A 163 10.25 23.16 13.44
C GLU A 163 9.29 23.32 12.24
N GLN A 164 8.76 22.25 11.65
CA GLN A 164 7.96 22.36 10.40
C GLN A 164 6.50 22.77 10.63
N ALA A 165 5.98 22.53 11.84
CA ALA A 165 4.67 23.03 12.26
C ALA A 165 4.64 24.56 12.42
N SER A 166 5.78 25.19 12.71
CA SER A 166 5.89 26.64 12.89
C SER A 166 5.81 27.41 11.56
N VAL A 167 6.36 26.85 10.48
CA VAL A 167 6.40 27.48 9.15
C VAL A 167 5.03 27.51 8.47
N THR A 168 4.17 26.54 8.77
CA THR A 168 2.81 26.47 8.19
C THR A 168 1.88 27.50 8.85
N ASN A 169 1.96 27.68 10.16
CA ASN A 169 1.20 28.70 10.89
C ASN A 169 1.63 30.14 10.56
N GLN A 170 2.91 30.38 10.27
CA GLN A 170 3.38 31.71 9.86
C GLN A 170 2.92 32.10 8.44
N ASN A 171 2.84 31.13 7.52
CA ASN A 171 2.41 31.39 6.14
C ASN A 171 0.90 31.67 6.00
N GLU A 172 0.06 31.12 6.88
CA GLU A 172 -1.36 31.46 6.91
C GLU A 172 -1.62 32.83 7.56
N TYR A 173 -0.84 33.21 8.58
CA TYR A 173 -0.95 34.54 9.18
C TYR A 173 -0.44 35.66 8.25
N ALA A 174 0.64 35.40 7.51
CA ALA A 174 1.21 36.36 6.55
C ALA A 174 0.33 36.60 5.31
N ARG A 175 -0.57 35.67 4.95
CA ARG A 175 -1.52 35.85 3.84
C ARG A 175 -2.77 36.65 4.22
N SER A 176 -3.04 36.85 5.51
CA SER A 176 -4.24 37.55 6.00
C SER A 176 -4.05 39.06 6.15
N ILE A 177 -2.82 39.58 6.13
CA ILE A 177 -2.53 41.01 6.32
C ILE A 177 -1.81 41.53 5.08
N GLY A 178 -2.59 42.00 4.10
CA GLY A 178 -2.04 42.79 3.00
C GLY A 178 -1.63 44.18 3.50
N SER A 179 -0.35 44.54 3.40
CA SER A 179 0.10 45.90 3.09
C SER A 179 1.60 45.95 2.77
N ASN A 180 1.95 46.93 1.95
CA ASN A 180 3.24 47.15 1.30
C ASN A 180 4.39 47.50 2.26
N GLN A 181 5.61 47.02 1.97
CA GLN A 181 6.90 47.76 1.76
C GLN A 181 8.15 46.90 2.12
N PRO A 182 9.37 47.24 1.60
CA PRO A 182 10.41 46.25 1.29
C PRO A 182 11.71 46.30 2.16
N PHE A 183 12.44 45.16 2.14
CA PHE A 183 13.87 44.92 2.50
C PHE A 183 14.32 44.93 3.99
N PRO A 184 15.47 44.28 4.36
CA PRO A 184 16.34 43.34 3.63
C PRO A 184 16.63 42.00 4.35
N ILE A 185 17.14 41.04 3.60
CA ILE A 185 17.66 39.74 4.06
C ILE A 185 19.02 39.95 4.74
N LYS A 186 19.20 39.45 5.97
CA LYS A 186 20.53 39.21 6.58
C LYS A 186 20.77 37.70 6.73
N PRO A 187 21.96 37.18 6.41
CA PRO A 187 22.27 35.77 6.48
C PRO A 187 22.47 35.29 7.92
N LEU A 188 22.05 34.05 8.20
CA LEU A 188 22.26 33.32 9.44
C LEU A 188 23.76 33.15 9.72
N SER A 189 24.25 33.76 10.81
CA SER A 189 25.57 33.47 11.38
C SER A 189 25.45 32.51 12.57
N GLU A 190 26.20 31.42 12.49
CA GLU A 190 26.78 30.62 13.59
C GLU A 190 25.82 29.99 14.63
N SER A 191 25.43 28.73 14.38
CA SER A 191 25.10 27.80 15.46
C SER A 191 26.40 27.31 16.12
N LYS A 192 26.60 27.77 17.35
CA LYS A 192 27.72 27.42 18.22
C LYS A 192 27.50 25.99 18.75
N ASN A 193 28.29 25.03 18.26
CA ASN A 193 28.48 23.73 18.89
C ASN A 193 29.01 23.94 20.32
N ARG A 194 28.18 23.68 21.33
CA ARG A 194 28.62 23.66 22.73
C ARG A 194 27.73 22.74 23.57
N LEU A 195 27.85 21.44 23.35
CA LEU A 195 27.18 20.41 24.16
C LEU A 195 28.04 19.15 24.36
N LEU A 196 29.37 19.29 24.47
CA LEU A 196 30.25 18.27 25.03
C LEU A 196 31.36 18.96 25.82
N ASP A 197 31.12 19.20 27.11
CA ASP A 197 32.12 19.15 28.18
C ASP A 197 31.44 19.48 29.51
N SER A 198 30.97 18.45 30.18
CA SER A 198 30.63 18.46 31.60
C SER A 198 30.87 17.05 32.16
N GLU A 199 32.13 16.62 32.19
CA GLU A 199 32.56 15.58 33.14
C GLU A 199 33.16 16.24 34.39
N SER A 200 32.28 16.33 35.39
CA SER A 200 32.53 16.17 36.83
C SER A 200 33.97 16.38 37.36
N GLN A 201 34.22 17.57 37.89
CA GLN A 201 35.28 17.85 38.86
C GLN A 201 34.71 17.64 40.28
N TRP A 202 34.98 16.48 40.91
CA TRP A 202 34.85 16.31 42.36
C TRP A 202 36.24 16.23 42.98
N THR A 203 36.52 17.18 43.86
CA THR A 203 37.74 17.33 44.65
C THR A 203 37.68 16.49 45.91
N GLU A 204 38.71 15.68 46.19
CA GLU A 204 39.07 15.27 47.54
C GLU A 204 40.58 15.50 47.76
N ASN A 205 40.89 16.30 48.78
CA ASN A 205 42.22 16.56 49.31
C ASN A 205 42.63 15.44 50.28
N GLY A 206 43.91 15.05 50.29
CA GLY A 206 44.57 14.61 51.53
C GLY A 206 45.55 13.43 51.45
N SER A 207 46.84 13.77 51.29
CA SER A 207 48.06 13.22 51.97
C SER A 207 48.41 11.71 51.96
N GLU A 208 49.51 11.45 51.25
CA GLU A 208 50.78 10.78 51.64
C GLU A 208 50.87 9.33 52.17
N GLU A 209 51.74 8.59 51.44
CA GLU A 209 52.72 7.56 51.83
C GLU A 209 52.33 6.19 52.43
N GLY A 210 52.88 5.12 51.83
CA GLY A 210 53.31 3.93 52.58
C GLY A 210 53.07 2.55 51.95
N THR A 211 54.07 2.06 51.21
CA THR A 211 54.68 0.70 51.36
C THR A 211 53.89 -0.59 51.02
N VAL A 212 54.30 -1.22 49.91
CA VAL A 212 54.67 -2.66 49.72
C VAL A 212 53.83 -3.76 50.41
N ARG A 213 53.21 -4.68 49.63
CA ARG A 213 53.65 -6.09 49.40
C ARG A 213 52.69 -6.91 48.52
N SER A 214 53.29 -7.81 47.75
CA SER A 214 52.71 -8.91 46.96
C SER A 214 52.00 -9.99 47.78
N GLY A 215 51.05 -10.71 47.16
CA GLY A 215 50.84 -12.12 47.49
C GLY A 215 49.43 -12.68 47.22
N LEU A 216 49.41 -13.66 46.29
CA LEU A 216 48.42 -14.73 46.04
C LEU A 216 47.08 -14.35 45.39
#